data_AF-X7YK39-F1
#
_entry.id   AF-X7YK39-F1
#
_cell.length_a   1.000
_cell.length_b   1.000
_cell.length_c   1.000
_cell.angle_alpha   90.00
_cell.angle_beta   90.00
_cell.angle_gamma   90.00
#
_symmetry.space_group_name_H-M   'P 1'
#
loop_
_entity.id
_entity.type
_entity.pdbx_description
1 polymer ?
#
loop_
_entity_poly.entity_id
_entity_poly.type
_entity_poly.pdbx_seq_one_letter_code
_entity_poly.pdbx_strand_id
1 'polypeptide(L)' 'MGGTAAVDATDVDCRDDGPYWEKYRDDAEQFGLTEAIAAYSTRLKITPTRVWTTPTG' A
#
# COMPACT_ATOMS: atom_id res chain seq x y z
N MET A 1 -16.48 1.97 -20.87
CA MET A 1 -17.38 2.30 -19.74
C MET A 1 -16.65 1.94 -18.47
N GLY A 2 -16.51 2.89 -17.52
CA GLY A 2 -16.00 2.61 -16.18
C GLY A 2 -17.07 1.96 -15.29
N GLY A 3 -16.64 1.27 -14.24
CA GLY A 3 -17.51 0.69 -13.20
C GLY A 3 -17.04 1.10 -11.81
N THR A 4 -17.85 0.83 -10.78
CA THR A 4 -17.50 1.12 -9.39
C THR A 4 -16.41 0.15 -8.91
N ALA A 5 -15.48 0.63 -8.08
CA ALA A 5 -14.52 -0.21 -7.38
C ALA A 5 -14.82 -0.21 -5.88
N ALA A 6 -14.69 -1.38 -5.24
CA ALA A 6 -14.63 -1.45 -3.78
C ALA A 6 -13.21 -1.07 -3.33
N VAL A 7 -13.11 -0.25 -2.30
CA VAL A 7 -11.84 0.17 -1.70
C VAL A 7 -11.91 -0.13 -0.21
N ASP A 8 -11.06 -1.05 0.22
CA ASP A 8 -10.95 -1.45 1.62
C ASP A 8 -9.62 -0.94 2.19
N ALA A 9 -9.67 -0.36 3.38
CA ALA A 9 -8.47 -0.09 4.17
C ALA A 9 -8.05 -1.38 4.87
N THR A 10 -6.81 -1.80 4.65
CA THR A 10 -6.21 -2.91 5.39
C THR A 10 -5.24 -2.34 6.40
N ASP A 11 -5.45 -2.65 7.68
CA ASP A 11 -4.48 -2.34 8.72
C ASP A 11 -3.22 -3.19 8.50
N VAL A 12 -2.07 -2.53 8.34
CA VAL A 12 -0.78 -3.17 8.09
C VAL A 12 0.33 -2.49 8.88
N ASP A 13 1.15 -3.24 9.60
CA ASP A 13 2.40 -2.67 10.09
C ASP A 13 3.39 -2.60 8.92
N CYS A 14 3.81 -1.39 8.56
CA CYS A 14 4.79 -1.18 7.49
C CYS A 14 6.14 -1.86 7.77
N ARG A 15 6.44 -2.21 9.02
CA ARG A 15 7.65 -2.98 9.40
C ARG A 15 7.58 -4.45 9.00
N ASP A 16 6.37 -4.99 8.80
CA ASP A 16 6.16 -6.36 8.32
C ASP A 16 6.22 -6.47 6.78
N ASP A 17 6.20 -5.34 6.05
CA ASP A 17 6.41 -5.31 4.60
C ASP A 17 7.91 -5.36 4.30
N GLY A 18 8.44 -6.56 4.06
CA GLY A 18 9.87 -6.82 3.88
C GLY A 18 10.58 -5.87 2.90
N PRO A 19 10.14 -5.75 1.63
CA PRO A 19 10.75 -4.83 0.67
C PRO A 19 10.67 -3.36 1.07
N TYR A 20 9.57 -2.94 1.69
CA TYR A 20 9.44 -1.57 2.20
C TYR A 20 10.39 -1.32 3.37
N TRP A 21 10.40 -2.24 4.35
CA TRP A 21 11.18 -2.10 5.57
C TRP A 21 12.67 -2.17 5.30
N GLU A 22 13.11 -3.06 4.40
CA GLU A 22 14.51 -3.10 3.96
C GLU A 22 14.99 -1.76 3.39
N LYS A 23 14.12 -1.04 2.68
CA LYS A 23 14.45 0.24 2.08
C LYS A 23 14.53 1.39 3.09
N TYR A 24 13.65 1.40 4.10
CA TYR A 24 13.43 2.58 4.94
C TYR A 24 13.84 2.42 6.40
N ARG A 25 14.21 1.22 6.86
CA ARG A 25 14.54 1.00 8.28
C ARG A 25 15.71 1.85 8.78
N ASP A 26 16.74 2.04 7.94
CA ASP A 26 17.95 2.78 8.34
C ASP A 26 17.64 4.28 8.47
N ASP A 27 16.88 4.84 7.51
CA ASP A 27 16.38 6.23 7.60
C ASP A 27 15.43 6.39 8.81
N ALA A 28 14.55 5.42 9.02
CA ALA A 28 13.61 5.44 10.15
C ALA A 28 14.35 5.44 11.49
N GLU A 29 15.42 4.67 11.61
CA GLU A 29 16.29 4.70 12.80
C GLU A 29 17.00 6.04 12.93
N GLN A 30 17.60 6.55 11.85
CA GLN A 30 18.31 7.84 11.84
C GLN A 30 17.43 9.01 12.30
N PHE A 31 16.14 9.00 11.91
CA PHE A 31 15.20 10.07 12.24
C PHE A 31 14.34 9.77 13.48
N GLY A 32 14.52 8.63 14.14
CA GLY A 32 13.73 8.24 15.32
C GLY A 32 12.26 7.93 15.00
N LEU A 33 11.99 7.46 13.78
CA LEU A 33 10.65 7.17 13.25
C LEU A 33 10.28 5.68 13.26
N THR A 34 11.16 4.79 13.73
CA THR A 34 10.95 3.33 13.72
C THR A 34 9.57 2.91 14.24
N GLU A 35 9.15 3.42 15.40
CA GLU A 35 7.82 3.10 15.96
C GLU A 35 6.69 3.91 15.31
N ALA A 36 6.95 5.16 14.90
CA ALA A 36 5.95 6.02 14.27
C ALA A 36 5.52 5.48 12.89
N ILE A 37 6.40 4.80 12.18
CA ILE A 37 6.12 4.20 10.87
C ILE A 37 5.01 3.14 10.93
N ALA A 38 4.86 2.44 12.06
CA ALA A 38 3.77 1.48 12.25
C ALA A 38 2.38 2.15 12.20
N ALA A 39 2.29 3.45 12.50
CA ALA A 39 1.05 4.22 12.41
C ALA A 39 0.73 4.71 10.99
N TYR A 40 1.69 4.67 10.06
CA TYR A 40 1.49 5.05 8.65
C TYR A 40 1.04 3.85 7.82
N SER A 41 0.02 3.14 8.33
CA SER A 41 -0.41 1.81 7.92
C SER A 41 -1.44 1.75 6.79
N THR A 42 -1.76 2.87 6.12
CA THR A 42 -2.87 2.84 5.15
C THR A 42 -2.45 2.13 3.88
N ARG A 43 -2.77 0.84 3.79
CA ARG A 43 -2.74 0.07 2.55
C ARG A 43 -4.16 -0.12 2.03
N LEU A 44 -4.35 0.15 0.74
CA LEU A 44 -5.66 0.07 0.09
C LEU A 44 -5.73 -1.20 -0.75
N LYS A 45 -6.76 -2.00 -0.54
CA LYS A 45 -7.16 -3.06 -1.47
C LYS A 45 -8.24 -2.52 -2.38
N ILE A 46 -7.95 -2.48 -3.68
CA ILE A 46 -8.89 -1.99 -4.68
C ILE A 46 -9.38 -3.19 -5.50
N THR A 47 -10.70 -3.41 -5.53
CA THR A 47 -11.32 -4.47 -6.32
C THR A 47 -12.17 -3.85 -7.43
N PRO A 48 -11.64 -3.69 -8.66
CA PRO A 48 -12.39 -3.12 -9.76
C PRO A 48 -13.41 -4.11 -10.31
N THR A 49 -14.64 -3.65 -10.58
CA THR A 49 -15.69 -4.48 -11.21
C THR A 49 -15.63 -4.48 -12.73
N ARG A 50 -14.91 -3.52 -13.32
CA ARG A 50 -14.75 -3.43 -14.77
C ARG A 50 -13.37 -2.85 -15.09
N VAL A 51 -12.63 -3.55 -15.94
CA VAL A 51 -11.32 -3.12 -16.44
C VAL A 51 -11.48 -2.71 -17.89
N TRP A 52 -10.91 -1.56 -18.28
CA TRP A 52 -10.81 -1.20 -19.68
C TRP A 52 -9.62 -1.95 -20.29
N THR A 53 -9.88 -2.76 -21.31
CA THR A 53 -8.83 -3.44 -22.07
C THR A 53 -8.59 -2.74 -23.39
N THR A 54 -7.35 -2.77 -23.88
CA THR A 54 -7.04 -2.34 -25.24
C THR A 54 -7.70 -3.31 -26.24
N PRO A 55 -8.47 -2.83 -27.23
CA PRO A 55 -9.03 -3.70 -28.26
C PRO A 55 -7.90 -4.36 -29.07
N THR A 56 -7.87 -5.69 -29.10
CA THR A 56 -7.08 -6.47 -30.05
C THR A 56 -7.96 -6.73 -31.27
N GLY A 57 -7.93 -5.80 -32.23
CA GLY A 57 -8.60 -5.99 -33.53
C GLY A 57 -8.05 -7.18 -34.30
#